data_AF-A0A3M2LAI1-F1
#
_entry.id   AF-A0A3M2LAI1-F1
#
_cell.length_a   1.000
_cell.length_b   1.000
_cell.length_c   1.000
_cell.angle_alpha   90.00
_cell.angle_beta   90.00
_cell.angle_gamma   90.00
#
_symmetry.space_group_name_H-M   'P 1'
#
loop_
_entity.id
_entity.type
_entity.pdbx_description
1 polymer ?
#
loop_
_entity_poly.entity_id
_entity_poly.type
_entity_poly.pdbx_seq_one_letter_code
_entity_poly.pdbx_strand_id
1 'polypeptide(L)'
;MPLRLIEEFINTRRRDSDEIGTRPQLATWLHDHGLVPAGEIVTAEQRDRAERIREGLRALIAENNAEPVPSPHPDGLDPAARTELAQLTREFPLKLDVTVSPPRLVACSPVPVEAALAGLLVIVAEAVAAGTWTRLKACREPSCRWAYYDHSRNRRRTWCSMDLCGNRAKARASHHRKSAPPSAADR
;
A
#
# COMPACT_ATOMS: atom_id res chain seq x y z
N MET A 1 -4.61 15.30 1.70
CA MET A 1 -3.32 14.76 2.18
C MET A 1 -2.82 13.79 1.11
N PRO A 2 -1.70 14.04 0.43
CA PRO A 2 -1.28 13.28 -0.76
C PRO A 2 -1.21 11.76 -0.53
N LEU A 3 -0.76 11.33 0.65
CA LEU A 3 -0.70 9.91 1.03
C LEU A 3 -2.07 9.20 1.08
N ARG A 4 -3.19 9.94 1.11
CA ARG A 4 -4.52 9.33 1.03
C ARG A 4 -4.71 8.55 -0.27
N LEU A 5 -4.23 9.07 -1.39
CA LEU A 5 -4.30 8.38 -2.68
C LEU A 5 -3.47 7.09 -2.66
N ILE A 6 -2.31 7.10 -1.99
CA ILE A 6 -1.48 5.90 -1.81
C ILE A 6 -2.17 4.87 -0.91
N GLU A 7 -2.81 5.33 0.18
CA GLU A 7 -3.62 4.48 1.05
C GLU A 7 -4.77 3.82 0.27
N GLU A 8 -5.54 4.62 -0.51
CA GLU A 8 -6.64 4.14 -1.36
C GLU A 8 -6.15 3.18 -2.43
N PHE A 9 -5.04 3.47 -3.11
CA PHE A 9 -4.44 2.61 -4.11
C PHE A 9 -4.01 1.25 -3.54
N ILE A 10 -3.34 1.24 -2.39
CA ILE A 10 -2.98 -0.02 -1.70
C ILE A 10 -4.26 -0.79 -1.33
N ASN A 11 -5.28 -0.08 -0.82
CA ASN A 11 -6.52 -0.68 -0.35
C ASN A 11 -7.47 -1.16 -1.45
N THR A 12 -7.15 -0.96 -2.73
CA THR A 12 -7.84 -1.62 -3.86
C THR A 12 -7.75 -3.15 -3.77
N ARG A 13 -6.71 -3.69 -3.13
CA ARG A 13 -6.62 -5.13 -2.80
C ARG A 13 -7.20 -5.38 -1.42
N ARG A 14 -8.38 -6.01 -1.38
CA ARG A 14 -9.01 -6.50 -0.16
C ARG A 14 -8.73 -8.00 0.01
N ARG A 15 -9.19 -8.57 1.12
CA ARG A 15 -9.03 -10.00 1.42
C ARG A 15 -9.59 -10.88 0.29
N ASP A 16 -10.78 -10.55 -0.18
CA ASP A 16 -11.56 -11.39 -1.10
C ASP A 16 -11.89 -10.66 -2.42
N SER A 17 -11.26 -9.51 -2.71
CA SER A 17 -11.53 -8.74 -3.92
C SER A 17 -10.34 -7.89 -4.39
N ASP A 18 -10.38 -7.52 -5.67
CA ASP A 18 -9.41 -6.65 -6.31
C ASP A 18 -10.12 -5.60 -7.17
N GLU A 19 -10.02 -4.33 -6.78
CA GLU A 19 -10.68 -3.20 -7.46
C GLU A 19 -9.91 -2.71 -8.69
N ILE A 20 -8.70 -3.24 -8.95
CA ILE A 20 -7.91 -2.97 -10.17
C ILE A 20 -7.43 -4.27 -10.84
N GLY A 21 -8.07 -5.40 -10.52
CA GLY A 21 -7.65 -6.73 -10.95
C GLY A 21 -7.81 -6.99 -12.45
N THR A 22 -8.54 -6.13 -13.16
CA THR A 22 -8.72 -6.17 -14.60
C THR A 22 -8.39 -4.82 -15.24
N ARG A 23 -8.10 -4.83 -16.54
CA ARG A 23 -7.80 -3.59 -17.30
C ARG A 23 -8.91 -2.54 -17.19
N PRO A 24 -10.21 -2.88 -17.37
CA PRO A 24 -11.28 -1.90 -17.21
C PRO A 24 -11.39 -1.37 -15.77
N GLN A 25 -11.19 -2.23 -14.77
CA GLN A 25 -11.21 -1.83 -13.36
C GLN A 25 -10.09 -0.84 -13.04
N LEU A 26 -8.87 -1.07 -13.51
CA LEU A 26 -7.77 -0.10 -13.35
C LEU A 26 -8.09 1.21 -14.09
N ALA A 27 -8.62 1.16 -15.31
CA ALA A 27 -9.00 2.35 -16.06
C ALA A 27 -10.05 3.19 -15.30
N THR A 28 -11.10 2.55 -14.78
CA THR A 28 -12.12 3.19 -13.94
C THR A 28 -11.50 3.80 -12.69
N TRP A 29 -10.67 3.06 -11.96
CA TRP A 29 -10.04 3.57 -10.74
C TRP A 29 -9.16 4.79 -11.01
N LEU A 30 -8.32 4.75 -12.05
CA LEU A 30 -7.48 5.89 -12.43
C LEU A 30 -8.32 7.10 -12.83
N HIS A 31 -9.41 6.89 -13.57
CA HIS A 31 -10.32 7.96 -13.98
C HIS A 31 -11.05 8.59 -12.79
N ASP A 32 -11.60 7.78 -11.90
CA ASP A 32 -12.35 8.23 -10.72
C ASP A 32 -11.48 9.06 -9.76
N HIS A 33 -10.16 8.83 -9.77
CA HIS A 33 -9.18 9.61 -9.00
C HIS A 33 -8.57 10.78 -9.80
N GLY A 34 -9.06 11.05 -11.02
CA GLY A 34 -8.62 12.16 -11.86
C GLY A 34 -7.22 12.02 -12.43
N LEU A 35 -6.69 10.78 -12.50
CA LEU A 35 -5.32 10.51 -12.95
C LEU A 35 -5.21 10.31 -14.46
N VAL A 36 -6.30 9.92 -15.12
CA VAL A 36 -6.40 9.73 -16.57
C VAL A 36 -7.75 10.26 -17.10
N PRO A 37 -7.84 10.64 -18.39
CA PRO A 37 -9.11 11.04 -18.99
C PRO A 37 -10.12 9.88 -19.04
N ALA A 38 -11.40 10.22 -19.19
CA ALA A 38 -12.46 9.23 -19.38
C ALA A 38 -12.23 8.41 -20.66
N GLY A 39 -12.42 7.10 -20.59
CA GLY A 39 -12.26 6.19 -21.73
C GLY A 39 -10.82 5.78 -22.05
N GLU A 40 -9.86 6.10 -21.18
CA GLU A 40 -8.46 5.63 -21.31
C GLU A 40 -8.41 4.10 -21.39
N ILE A 41 -7.64 3.57 -22.36
CA ILE A 41 -7.51 2.13 -22.58
C ILE A 41 -6.25 1.63 -21.88
N VAL A 42 -6.45 0.83 -20.84
CA VAL A 42 -5.36 0.18 -20.09
C VAL A 42 -4.92 -1.11 -20.77
N THR A 43 -3.62 -1.28 -20.97
CA THR A 43 -3.01 -2.52 -21.49
C THR A 43 -2.83 -3.57 -20.39
N ALA A 44 -2.56 -4.83 -20.77
CA ALA A 44 -2.25 -5.88 -19.79
C ALA A 44 -0.97 -5.55 -18.99
N GLU A 45 0.06 -5.07 -19.67
CA GLU A 45 1.33 -4.66 -19.06
C GLU A 45 1.14 -3.52 -18.05
N GLN A 46 0.33 -2.52 -18.37
CA GLN A 46 0.03 -1.42 -17.44
C GLN A 46 -0.71 -1.90 -16.19
N ARG A 47 -1.63 -2.85 -16.34
CA ARG A 47 -2.31 -3.49 -15.20
C ARG A 47 -1.31 -4.25 -14.33
N ASP A 48 -0.43 -5.03 -14.96
CA ASP A 48 0.59 -5.80 -14.25
C ASP A 48 1.58 -4.86 -13.51
N ARG A 49 1.96 -3.75 -14.13
CA ARG A 49 2.77 -2.70 -13.48
C ARG A 49 2.05 -2.10 -12.27
N ALA A 50 0.77 -1.76 -12.39
CA ALA A 50 -0.01 -1.22 -11.28
C ALA A 50 -0.09 -2.20 -10.10
N GLU A 51 -0.30 -3.48 -10.38
CA GLU A 51 -0.31 -4.54 -9.36
C GLU A 51 1.05 -4.64 -8.65
N ARG A 52 2.16 -4.66 -9.40
CA ARG A 52 3.52 -4.71 -8.83
C ARG A 52 3.85 -3.47 -8.01
N ILE A 53 3.42 -2.27 -8.43
CA ILE A 53 3.55 -1.05 -7.62
C ILE A 53 2.75 -1.19 -6.33
N ARG A 54 1.51 -1.64 -6.40
CA ARG A 54 0.64 -1.80 -5.23
C ARG A 54 1.23 -2.75 -4.20
N GLU A 55 1.66 -3.94 -4.62
CA GLU A 55 2.23 -4.93 -3.71
C GLU A 55 3.60 -4.52 -3.18
N GLY A 56 4.44 -3.86 -4.00
CA GLY A 56 5.70 -3.31 -3.53
C GLY A 56 5.53 -2.17 -2.53
N LEU A 57 4.57 -1.27 -2.74
CA LEU A 57 4.24 -0.21 -1.78
C LEU A 57 3.72 -0.80 -0.47
N ARG A 58 2.91 -1.86 -0.54
CA ARG A 58 2.47 -2.60 0.65
C ARG A 58 3.66 -3.18 1.43
N ALA A 59 4.66 -3.72 0.74
CA ALA A 59 5.86 -4.26 1.37
C ALA A 59 6.63 -3.16 2.10
N LEU A 60 6.79 -1.99 1.46
CA LEU A 60 7.48 -0.85 2.05
C LEU A 60 6.76 -0.29 3.29
N ILE A 61 5.43 -0.17 3.28
CA ILE A 61 4.70 0.34 4.46
C ILE A 61 4.60 -0.70 5.59
N ALA A 62 4.90 -1.97 5.32
CA ALA A 62 5.01 -2.98 6.36
C ALA A 62 6.18 -2.67 7.30
N GLU A 63 7.29 -2.20 6.73
CA GLU A 63 8.51 -1.79 7.45
C GLU A 63 8.31 -0.54 8.31
N ASN A 64 7.24 0.23 8.08
CA ASN A 64 6.86 1.36 8.93
C ASN A 64 6.23 0.93 10.27
N ASN A 65 5.90 -0.36 10.44
CA ASN A 65 5.47 -0.89 11.73
C ASN A 65 6.68 -1.15 12.64
N ALA A 66 6.51 -0.97 13.95
CA ALA A 66 7.57 -1.24 14.93
C ALA A 66 7.91 -2.73 15.05
N GLU A 67 6.93 -3.59 14.77
CA GLU A 67 7.08 -5.04 14.75
C GLU A 67 6.73 -5.56 13.35
N PRO A 68 7.33 -6.68 12.92
CA PRO A 68 6.97 -7.34 11.68
C PRO A 68 5.45 -7.58 11.58
N VAL A 69 4.94 -7.46 10.35
CA VAL A 69 3.55 -7.78 10.02
C VAL A 69 3.50 -9.26 9.65
N PRO A 70 2.92 -10.14 10.49
CA PRO A 70 2.80 -11.55 10.15
C PRO A 70 1.69 -11.76 9.13
N SER A 71 1.98 -12.49 8.06
CA SER A 71 0.98 -12.92 7.09
C SER A 71 1.26 -14.35 6.63
N PRO A 72 0.24 -15.24 6.61
CA PRO A 72 0.35 -16.57 6.05
C PRO A 72 0.22 -16.60 4.52
N HIS A 73 0.08 -15.44 3.86
CA HIS A 73 -0.19 -15.33 2.43
C HIS A 73 0.88 -14.47 1.72
N PRO A 74 1.14 -14.70 0.42
CA PRO A 74 1.94 -13.80 -0.39
C PRO A 74 1.09 -12.56 -0.70
N ASP A 75 1.03 -11.64 0.26
CA ASP A 75 0.10 -10.52 0.26
C ASP A 75 0.78 -9.17 0.09
N GLY A 76 1.95 -9.16 -0.55
CA GLY A 76 2.78 -7.96 -0.74
C GLY A 76 3.54 -7.56 0.52
N LEU A 77 3.73 -8.47 1.48
CA LEU A 77 4.59 -8.27 2.66
C LEU A 77 5.93 -9.02 2.55
N ASP A 78 6.13 -9.76 1.45
CA ASP A 78 7.33 -10.54 1.17
C ASP A 78 8.44 -9.69 0.50
N PRO A 79 9.72 -9.87 0.88
CA PRO A 79 10.89 -9.26 0.22
C PRO A 79 10.91 -9.27 -1.33
N ALA A 80 10.28 -10.25 -1.99
CA ALA A 80 10.22 -10.29 -3.45
C ALA A 80 9.49 -9.06 -4.03
N ALA A 81 8.34 -8.67 -3.45
CA ALA A 81 7.54 -7.54 -3.94
C ALA A 81 8.32 -6.20 -3.88
N ARG A 82 9.14 -6.02 -2.82
CA ARG A 82 10.04 -4.86 -2.71
C ARG A 82 11.10 -4.88 -3.80
N THR A 83 11.69 -6.05 -4.07
CA THR A 83 12.73 -6.22 -5.10
C THR A 83 12.17 -5.95 -6.49
N GLU A 84 10.96 -6.46 -6.77
CA GLU A 84 10.27 -6.20 -8.04
C GLU A 84 9.94 -4.73 -8.23
N LEU A 85 9.47 -4.03 -7.19
CA LEU A 85 9.23 -2.59 -7.25
C LEU A 85 10.54 -1.82 -7.50
N ALA A 86 11.64 -2.21 -6.84
CA ALA A 86 12.94 -1.59 -7.05
C ALA A 86 13.46 -1.75 -8.49
N GLN A 87 13.12 -2.85 -9.16
CA GLN A 87 13.42 -3.04 -10.59
C GLN A 87 12.49 -2.18 -11.46
N LEU A 88 11.19 -2.26 -11.21
CA LEU A 88 10.16 -1.57 -12.00
C LEU A 88 10.29 -0.04 -11.94
N THR A 89 10.64 0.53 -10.78
CA THR A 89 10.83 1.98 -10.64
C THR A 89 11.94 2.56 -11.52
N ARG A 90 12.86 1.73 -12.05
CA ARG A 90 13.86 2.16 -13.03
C ARG A 90 13.26 2.47 -14.40
N GLU A 91 12.08 1.93 -14.69
CA GLU A 91 11.36 2.14 -15.95
C GLU A 91 10.45 3.39 -15.92
N PHE A 92 10.29 4.03 -14.74
CA PHE A 92 9.44 5.22 -14.58
C PHE A 92 10.28 6.50 -14.58
N PRO A 93 10.44 7.17 -15.75
CA PRO A 93 11.16 8.42 -15.80
C PRO A 93 10.42 9.52 -15.03
N LEU A 94 11.15 10.17 -14.12
CA LEU A 94 10.70 11.35 -13.39
C LEU A 94 11.58 12.53 -13.79
N LYS A 95 11.00 13.74 -13.79
CA LYS A 95 11.74 14.99 -14.07
C LYS A 95 11.45 16.03 -13.00
N LEU A 96 12.40 16.93 -12.79
CA LEU A 96 12.17 18.13 -11.99
C LEU A 96 11.51 19.19 -12.88
N ASP A 97 10.26 19.54 -12.57
CA ASP A 97 9.57 20.66 -13.20
C ASP A 97 9.97 21.96 -12.50
N VAL A 98 10.70 22.80 -13.23
CA VAL A 98 11.18 24.13 -12.81
C VAL A 98 10.32 25.26 -13.36
N THR A 99 9.26 24.95 -14.11
CA THR A 99 8.30 25.94 -14.62
C THR A 99 7.32 26.39 -13.52
N VAL A 100 7.24 25.63 -12.43
CA VAL A 100 6.48 25.94 -11.22
C VAL A 100 7.41 26.35 -10.07
N SER A 101 6.89 27.14 -9.12
CA SER A 101 7.59 27.55 -7.91
C SER A 101 6.83 27.12 -6.64
N PRO A 102 7.46 26.39 -5.69
CA PRO A 102 8.78 25.79 -5.82
C PRO A 102 8.80 24.69 -6.90
N PRO A 103 9.99 24.33 -7.44
CA PRO A 103 10.13 23.21 -8.36
C PRO A 103 9.62 21.90 -7.75
N ARG A 104 9.07 21.01 -8.58
CA ARG A 104 8.47 19.75 -8.13
C ARG A 104 8.91 18.57 -8.97
N LEU A 105 9.03 17.41 -8.36
CA LEU A 105 9.22 16.16 -9.10
C LEU A 105 7.89 15.82 -9.79
N VAL A 106 7.92 15.47 -11.06
CA VAL A 106 6.73 15.08 -11.84
C VAL A 106 7.03 13.87 -12.72
N ALA A 107 5.98 13.13 -13.08
CA ALA A 107 6.08 12.05 -14.06
C ALA A 107 6.54 12.58 -15.43
N CYS A 108 7.36 11.81 -16.14
CA CYS A 108 7.86 12.16 -17.46
C CYS A 108 7.47 11.09 -18.49
N SER A 109 6.19 10.88 -18.70
CA SER A 109 5.67 9.97 -19.72
C SER A 109 4.59 10.64 -20.58
N PRO A 110 4.59 10.44 -21.92
CA PRO A 110 3.50 10.86 -22.78
C PRO A 110 2.29 9.92 -22.71
N VAL A 111 2.44 8.73 -22.10
CA VAL A 111 1.37 7.74 -21.95
C VAL A 111 0.62 8.04 -20.64
N PRO A 112 -0.68 8.38 -20.67
CA PRO A 112 -1.42 8.83 -19.48
C PRO A 112 -1.37 7.86 -18.31
N VAL A 113 -1.56 6.56 -18.57
CA VAL A 113 -1.52 5.52 -17.53
C VAL A 113 -0.12 5.41 -16.90
N GLU A 114 0.94 5.44 -17.69
CA GLU A 114 2.32 5.39 -17.16
C GLU A 114 2.65 6.66 -16.37
N ALA A 115 2.16 7.83 -16.81
CA ALA A 115 2.29 9.07 -16.08
C ALA A 115 1.55 9.03 -14.73
N ALA A 116 0.36 8.43 -14.70
CA ALA A 116 -0.41 8.23 -13.46
C ALA A 116 0.32 7.32 -12.47
N LEU A 117 0.85 6.17 -12.94
CA LEU A 117 1.60 5.23 -12.11
C LEU A 117 2.90 5.87 -11.57
N ALA A 118 3.65 6.61 -12.40
CA ALA A 118 4.78 7.40 -11.96
C ALA A 118 4.36 8.49 -10.94
N GLY A 119 3.20 9.10 -11.11
CA GLY A 119 2.64 10.08 -10.18
C GLY A 119 2.42 9.53 -8.78
N LEU A 120 2.01 8.26 -8.64
CA LEU A 120 1.93 7.58 -7.34
C LEU A 120 3.31 7.49 -6.66
N LEU A 121 4.36 7.21 -7.43
CA LEU A 121 5.74 7.15 -6.92
C LEU A 121 6.26 8.54 -6.53
N VAL A 122 5.88 9.60 -7.26
CA VAL A 122 6.18 11.00 -6.89
C VAL A 122 5.57 11.33 -5.53
N ILE A 123 4.30 10.98 -5.28
CA ILE A 123 3.64 11.21 -3.99
C ILE A 123 4.40 10.51 -2.85
N VAL A 124 4.90 9.29 -3.09
CA VAL A 124 5.73 8.57 -2.12
C VAL A 124 7.04 9.32 -1.85
N ALA A 125 7.74 9.77 -2.89
CA ALA A 125 8.99 10.52 -2.74
C ALA A 125 8.78 11.83 -1.95
N GLU A 126 7.73 12.58 -2.25
CA GLU A 126 7.36 13.80 -1.52
C GLU A 126 7.03 13.50 -0.05
N ALA A 127 6.28 12.43 0.21
CA ALA A 127 5.94 12.03 1.57
C ALA A 127 7.15 11.61 2.40
N VAL A 128 8.13 10.96 1.78
CA VAL A 128 9.42 10.61 2.40
C VAL A 128 10.19 11.89 2.73
N ALA A 129 10.35 12.80 1.78
CA ALA A 129 11.03 14.08 1.99
C ALA A 129 10.37 14.93 3.09
N ALA A 130 9.04 14.91 3.18
CA ALA A 130 8.27 15.59 4.22
C ALA A 130 8.23 14.86 5.58
N GLY A 131 8.84 13.68 5.70
CA GLY A 131 8.84 12.88 6.94
C GLY A 131 7.46 12.30 7.32
N THR A 132 6.49 12.32 6.41
CA THR A 132 5.12 11.83 6.65
C THR A 132 4.93 10.36 6.29
N TRP A 133 5.82 9.79 5.46
CA TRP A 133 5.79 8.39 5.01
C TRP A 133 5.67 7.37 6.15
N THR A 134 6.47 7.54 7.21
CA THR A 134 6.55 6.60 8.35
C THR A 134 5.23 6.42 9.13
N ARG A 135 4.24 7.27 8.88
CA ARG A 135 2.90 7.15 9.47
C ARG A 135 1.96 6.28 8.64
N LEU A 136 2.22 6.06 7.35
CA LEU A 136 1.46 5.13 6.54
C LEU A 136 1.94 3.70 6.85
N LYS A 137 1.06 2.83 7.33
CA LYS A 137 1.41 1.51 7.86
C LYS A 137 0.51 0.43 7.29
N ALA A 138 1.02 -0.79 7.22
CA ALA A 138 0.19 -1.98 6.99
C ALA A 138 -0.48 -2.45 8.29
N CYS A 139 -1.74 -2.86 8.20
CA CYS A 139 -2.49 -3.46 9.31
C CYS A 139 -1.85 -4.79 9.74
N ARG A 140 -1.62 -4.97 11.05
CA ARG A 140 -1.04 -6.21 11.58
C ARG A 140 -1.99 -7.41 11.63
N GLU A 141 -3.26 -7.26 11.25
CA GLU A 141 -4.21 -8.38 11.29
C GLU A 141 -3.93 -9.25 10.07
N PRO A 142 -3.52 -10.52 10.24
CA PRO A 142 -2.92 -11.30 9.16
C PRO A 142 -3.79 -11.47 7.91
N SER A 143 -5.10 -11.23 8.02
CA SER A 143 -6.06 -11.34 6.91
C SER A 143 -6.55 -9.99 6.36
N CYS A 144 -6.13 -8.85 6.93
CA CYS A 144 -6.73 -7.55 6.62
C CYS A 144 -6.13 -6.87 5.39
N ARG A 145 -4.81 -6.98 5.16
CA ARG A 145 -4.07 -6.35 4.03
C ARG A 145 -4.17 -4.82 3.87
N TRP A 146 -4.90 -4.12 4.74
CA TRP A 146 -5.15 -2.69 4.61
C TRP A 146 -3.94 -1.85 4.99
N ALA A 147 -3.67 -0.82 4.19
CA ALA A 147 -2.90 0.35 4.59
C ALA A 147 -3.76 1.29 5.43
N TYR A 148 -3.13 2.03 6.35
CA TYR A 148 -3.77 3.11 7.10
C TYR A 148 -2.75 4.16 7.51
N TYR A 149 -3.17 5.41 7.59
CA TYR A 149 -2.37 6.47 8.20
C TYR A 149 -2.53 6.53 9.73
N ASP A 150 -1.41 6.52 10.45
CA ASP A 150 -1.37 6.61 11.90
C ASP A 150 -1.45 8.07 12.39
N HIS A 151 -2.68 8.51 12.61
CA HIS A 151 -3.00 9.80 13.24
C HIS A 151 -2.75 9.84 14.76
N SER A 152 -2.35 8.72 15.39
CA SER A 152 -2.10 8.73 16.83
C SER A 152 -0.88 9.60 17.18
N ARG A 153 -0.94 10.22 18.36
CA ARG A 153 0.12 11.08 18.89
C ARG A 153 1.47 10.37 18.93
N ASN A 154 1.49 9.13 19.43
CA ASN A 154 2.71 8.36 19.68
C ASN A 154 3.10 7.42 18.54
N ARG A 155 2.36 7.40 17.42
CA ARG A 155 2.59 6.50 16.28
C ARG A 155 2.62 5.01 16.68
N ARG A 156 1.80 4.63 17.66
CA ARG A 156 1.76 3.26 18.21
C ARG A 156 0.57 2.45 17.72
N ARG A 157 -0.20 2.98 16.77
CA ARG A 157 -1.30 2.21 16.18
C ARG A 157 -0.69 1.06 15.38
N THR A 158 -1.30 -0.11 15.52
CA THR A 158 -0.92 -1.36 14.85
C THR A 158 -2.02 -1.91 13.94
N TRP A 159 -3.24 -1.40 14.07
CA TRP A 159 -4.42 -1.91 13.37
C TRP A 159 -5.15 -0.79 12.63
N CYS A 160 -5.60 -1.05 11.39
CA CYS A 160 -6.35 -0.08 10.58
C CYS A 160 -7.71 0.34 11.18
N SER A 161 -8.23 -0.43 12.14
CA SER A 161 -9.40 -0.10 12.97
C SER A 161 -9.30 -0.88 14.27
N MET A 162 -9.52 -0.20 15.39
CA MET A 162 -9.55 -0.84 16.70
C MET A 162 -10.78 -1.76 16.82
N ASP A 163 -11.92 -1.29 16.30
CA ASP A 163 -13.21 -1.99 16.41
C ASP A 163 -13.27 -3.26 15.55
N LEU A 164 -12.57 -3.25 14.41
CA LEU A 164 -12.52 -4.39 13.50
C LEU A 164 -11.29 -5.27 13.75
N CYS A 165 -10.10 -4.78 13.41
CA CYS A 165 -8.87 -5.57 13.47
C CYS A 165 -8.36 -5.74 14.90
N GLY A 166 -8.43 -4.69 15.72
CA GLY A 166 -8.00 -4.77 17.12
C GLY A 166 -8.83 -5.76 17.93
N ASN A 167 -10.14 -5.82 17.72
CA ASN A 167 -11.02 -6.79 18.37
C ASN A 167 -10.81 -8.22 17.85
N ARG A 168 -10.60 -8.41 16.54
CA ARG A 168 -10.23 -9.73 15.97
C ARG A 168 -8.96 -10.29 16.60
N ALA A 169 -7.91 -9.47 16.73
CA ALA A 169 -6.67 -9.87 17.37
C ALA A 169 -6.88 -10.30 18.83
N LYS A 170 -7.66 -9.53 19.60
CA LYS A 170 -8.01 -9.87 20.99
C LYS A 170 -8.78 -11.20 21.10
N ALA A 171 -9.77 -11.41 20.23
CA ALA A 171 -10.54 -12.64 20.20
C ALA A 171 -9.63 -13.85 19.92
N ARG A 172 -8.77 -13.77 18.89
CA ARG A 172 -7.81 -14.82 18.55
C ARG A 172 -6.88 -15.15 19.72
N ALA A 173 -6.32 -14.14 20.40
CA ALA A 173 -5.49 -14.34 21.58
C ALA A 173 -6.23 -15.00 22.75
N SER A 174 -7.53 -14.70 22.92
CA SER A 174 -8.36 -15.41 23.91
C SER A 174 -8.61 -16.87 23.55
N HIS A 175 -8.83 -17.18 22.27
CA HIS A 175 -9.02 -18.56 21.82
C HIS A 175 -7.74 -19.39 22.01
N HIS A 176 -6.58 -18.88 21.60
CA HIS A 176 -5.30 -19.58 21.82
C HIS A 176 -5.03 -19.88 23.30
N ARG A 177 -5.37 -18.97 24.21
CA ARG A 177 -5.22 -19.21 25.67
C ARG A 177 -6.17 -20.28 26.21
N LYS A 178 -7.39 -20.37 25.68
CA LYS A 178 -8.37 -21.38 26.10
C LYS A 178 -8.11 -22.76 25.50
N SER A 179 -7.45 -22.81 24.34
CA SER A 179 -7.11 -24.04 23.63
C SER A 179 -5.71 -24.57 23.97
N ALA A 180 -4.92 -23.85 24.76
CA ALA A 180 -3.64 -24.34 25.26
C ALA A 180 -3.90 -25.43 26.32
N PRO A 181 -3.38 -26.66 26.14
CA PRO A 181 -3.49 -27.69 27.18
C PRO A 181 -2.78 -27.22 28.47
N PRO A 182 -3.24 -27.62 29.67
CA PRO A 182 -2.59 -27.27 30.90
C PRO A 182 -1.12 -27.73 30.87
N SER A 183 -0.22 -26.82 31.23
CA SER A 183 1.22 -27.04 31.31
C SER A 183 1.52 -28.21 32.27
N ALA A 184 2.19 -29.25 31.77
CA ALA A 184 2.62 -30.43 32.53
C ALA A 184 3.89 -30.15 33.36
N ALA A 185 3.90 -29.05 34.10
CA ALA A 185 4.97 -28.66 35.01
C ALA A 185 4.35 -28.35 36.38
N ASP A 186 3.87 -29.40 37.04
CA ASP A 186 3.66 -29.50 38.49
C ASP A 186 3.38 -30.98 38.80
N ARG A 187 4.45 -31.77 38.92
CA ARG A 187 4.45 -33.08 39.56
C ARG A 187 5.84 -33.43 40.04
#